data_AF-I3VSJ6-F1
#
_entry.id   AF-I3VSJ6-F1
#
_cell.length_a   1.000
_cell.length_b   1.000
_cell.length_c   1.000
_cell.angle_alpha   90.00
_cell.angle_beta   90.00
_cell.angle_gamma   90.00
#
_symmetry.space_group_name_H-M   'P 1'
#
loop_
_entity.id
_entity.type
_entity.pdbx_description
1 polymer ?
#
loop_
_entity_poly.entity_id
_entity_poly.type
_entity_poly.pdbx_seq_one_letter_code
_entity_poly.pdbx_strand_id
1 'polypeptide(L)'
;MNRPKFTCIFANEMNIYLDYKVSSGYQEKSFYTHLRCFDRFCIEHALSTPAFTRELADEWTKKRENESNTTHYSRINGIKQFLIYLSKKGYNVFVTRDISFR
;
A
#
# COMPACT_ATOMS: atom_id res chain seq x y z
N MET A 1 2.39 2.45 22.52
CA MET A 1 1.90 1.25 21.80
C MET A 1 3.00 0.81 20.84
N ASN A 2 3.37 -0.47 20.81
CA ASN A 2 4.32 -0.98 19.83
C ASN A 2 3.59 -1.21 18.50
N ARG A 3 3.79 -0.30 17.53
CA ARG A 3 3.35 -0.53 16.14
C ARG A 3 4.09 -1.77 15.61
N PRO A 4 3.41 -2.77 15.02
CA PRO A 4 4.11 -3.88 14.41
C PRO A 4 4.91 -3.36 13.19
N LYS A 5 6.15 -3.83 13.05
CA LYS A 5 7.11 -3.26 12.10
C LYS A 5 6.82 -3.70 10.67
N PHE A 6 6.81 -2.73 9.74
CA PHE A 6 6.97 -2.96 8.31
C PHE A 6 8.41 -3.42 8.03
N THR A 7 8.59 -4.28 7.03
CA THR A 7 9.90 -4.90 6.74
C THR A 7 10.28 -4.87 5.26
N CYS A 8 9.40 -4.43 4.36
CA CYS A 8 9.75 -4.24 2.96
C CYS A 8 10.64 -3.00 2.72
N ILE A 9 11.08 -2.82 1.47
CA ILE A 9 11.91 -1.68 1.06
C ILE A 9 11.24 -0.31 1.31
N PHE A 10 9.90 -0.27 1.38
CA PHE A 10 9.14 0.94 1.68
C PHE A 10 8.84 1.15 3.17
N ALA A 11 9.37 0.31 4.07
CA ALA A 11 9.02 0.33 5.49
C ALA A 11 9.21 1.70 6.16
N ASN A 12 10.29 2.42 5.82
CA ASN A 12 10.52 3.77 6.33
C ASN A 12 9.43 4.75 5.85
N GLU A 13 9.14 4.74 4.56
CA GLU A 13 8.10 5.59 3.95
C GLU A 13 6.70 5.28 4.48
N MET A 14 6.40 4.00 4.74
CA MET A 14 5.14 3.60 5.36
C MET A 14 4.97 4.19 6.76
N ASN A 15 6.04 4.19 7.58
CA ASN A 15 6.00 4.78 8.90
C ASN A 15 5.79 6.29 8.83
N ILE A 16 6.58 6.98 8.00
CA ILE A 16 6.46 8.44 7.80
C ILE A 16 5.06 8.82 7.32
N TYR A 17 4.53 8.09 6.33
CA TYR A 17 3.18 8.32 5.81
C TYR A 17 2.10 8.10 6.87
N LEU A 18 2.26 7.07 7.69
CA LEU A 18 1.31 6.74 8.74
C LEU A 18 1.32 7.82 9.84
N ASP A 19 2.49 8.30 10.24
CA ASP A 19 2.64 9.38 11.21
C ASP A 19 2.06 10.70 10.67
N TYR A 20 2.26 10.99 9.38
CA TYR A 20 1.59 12.11 8.69
C TYR A 20 0.06 12.00 8.70
N LYS A 21 -0.50 10.80 8.50
CA LYS A 21 -1.95 10.60 8.57
C LYS A 21 -2.49 10.81 9.98
N VAL A 22 -1.79 10.29 10.99
CA VAL A 22 -2.15 10.49 12.39
C VAL A 22 -2.09 11.96 12.77
N SER A 23 -1.02 12.68 12.40
CA SER A 23 -0.89 14.12 12.68
C SER A 23 -1.95 14.96 11.97
N SER A 24 -2.53 14.44 10.88
CA SER A 24 -3.63 15.06 10.13
C SER A 24 -5.01 14.70 10.68
N GLY A 25 -5.10 14.00 11.82
CA GLY A 25 -6.36 13.65 12.49
C GLY A 25 -7.00 12.34 12.05
N TYR A 26 -6.33 11.53 11.23
CA TYR A 26 -6.86 10.23 10.80
C TYR A 26 -6.53 9.11 11.78
N GLN A 27 -7.40 8.09 11.82
CA GLN A 27 -7.14 6.89 12.62
C GLN A 27 -6.06 6.01 11.98
N GLU A 28 -4.99 5.76 12.74
CA GLU A 28 -3.84 4.95 12.33
C GLU A 28 -4.24 3.55 11.82
N LYS A 29 -5.13 2.87 12.53
CA LYS A 29 -5.51 1.46 12.29
C LYS A 29 -6.00 1.22 10.85
N SER A 30 -6.76 2.16 10.29
CA SER A 30 -7.32 2.04 8.94
C SER A 30 -6.21 2.02 7.89
N PHE A 31 -5.24 2.93 8.01
CA PHE A 31 -4.11 3.00 7.07
C PHE A 31 -3.11 1.88 7.31
N TYR A 32 -2.81 1.57 8.56
CA TYR A 32 -1.89 0.50 8.94
C TYR A 32 -2.28 -0.84 8.30
N THR A 33 -3.58 -1.19 8.32
CA THR A 33 -4.06 -2.45 7.75
C THR A 33 -3.75 -2.56 6.25
N HIS A 34 -4.01 -1.50 5.48
CA HIS A 34 -3.72 -1.46 4.05
C HIS A 34 -2.21 -1.47 3.76
N LEU A 35 -1.44 -0.68 4.50
CA LEU A 35 0.01 -0.65 4.39
C LEU A 35 0.62 -2.02 4.71
N ARG A 36 0.06 -2.76 5.67
CA ARG A 36 0.55 -4.10 6.03
C ARG A 36 0.27 -5.13 4.94
N CYS A 37 -0.87 -5.04 4.26
CA CYS A 37 -1.14 -5.89 3.10
C CYS A 37 -0.16 -5.60 1.96
N PHE A 38 0.20 -4.33 1.74
CA PHE A 38 1.15 -3.93 0.72
C PHE A 38 2.59 -4.29 1.08
N ASP A 39 2.98 -4.13 2.33
CA ASP A 39 4.28 -4.56 2.88
C ASP A 39 4.50 -6.06 2.65
N ARG A 40 3.49 -6.89 2.94
CA ARG A 40 3.51 -8.33 2.65
C ARG A 40 3.73 -8.60 1.16
N PHE A 41 2.98 -7.93 0.29
CA PHE A 41 3.11 -8.09 -1.16
C PHE A 41 4.52 -7.73 -1.65
N CYS A 42 5.09 -6.63 -1.15
CA CYS A 42 6.45 -6.23 -1.52
C CYS A 42 7.50 -7.27 -1.11
N ILE A 43 7.28 -7.95 0.03
CA ILE A 43 8.15 -9.03 0.52
C ILE A 43 7.99 -10.29 -0.34
N GLU A 44 6.75 -10.68 -0.66
CA GLU A 44 6.44 -11.84 -1.50
C GLU A 44 7.04 -11.72 -2.91
N HIS A 45 7.08 -10.50 -3.46
CA HIS A 45 7.72 -10.21 -4.74
C HIS A 45 9.22 -9.87 -4.64
N ALA A 46 9.82 -10.00 -3.44
CA ALA A 46 11.24 -9.77 -3.18
C ALA A 46 11.76 -8.43 -3.75
N LEU A 47 10.99 -7.35 -3.57
CA LEU A 47 11.39 -6.01 -4.05
C LEU A 47 12.70 -5.57 -3.40
N SER A 48 13.76 -5.52 -4.19
CA SER A 48 15.09 -5.08 -3.76
C SER A 48 15.33 -3.60 -3.99
N THR A 49 14.55 -2.97 -4.88
CA THR A 49 14.62 -1.54 -5.21
C THR A 49 13.34 -0.83 -4.80
N PRO A 50 13.39 0.45 -4.38
CA PRO A 50 12.21 1.24 -4.03
C PRO A 50 11.44 1.71 -5.27
N ALA A 51 11.06 0.75 -6.11
CA ALA A 51 10.30 0.95 -7.33
C ALA A 51 9.07 0.04 -7.31
N PHE A 52 7.94 0.57 -7.77
CA PHE A 52 6.70 -0.18 -7.91
C PHE A 52 6.27 -0.10 -9.37
N THR A 53 6.60 -1.11 -10.15
CA THR A 53 6.41 -1.09 -11.60
C THR A 53 4.97 -1.34 -12.00
N ARG A 54 4.65 -1.20 -13.29
CA ARG A 54 3.32 -1.53 -13.81
C ARG A 54 2.98 -3.00 -13.61
N GLU A 55 3.94 -3.89 -13.80
CA GLU A 55 3.76 -5.34 -13.65
C GLU A 55 3.37 -5.68 -12.20
N LEU A 56 4.05 -5.06 -11.23
CA LEU A 56 3.70 -5.19 -9.81
C LEU A 56 2.33 -4.58 -9.49
N ALA A 57 1.96 -3.48 -10.13
CA ALA A 57 0.64 -2.89 -9.99
C ALA A 57 -0.46 -3.81 -10.55
N ASP A 58 -0.23 -4.40 -11.72
CA ASP A 58 -1.16 -5.33 -12.34
C ASP A 58 -1.35 -6.56 -11.45
N GLU A 59 -0.27 -7.16 -10.94
CA GLU A 59 -0.32 -8.25 -9.94
C GLU A 59 -1.08 -7.84 -8.67
N TRP A 60 -0.78 -6.65 -8.13
CA TRP A 60 -1.48 -6.14 -6.94
C TRP A 60 -2.99 -5.98 -7.16
N THR A 61 -3.40 -5.58 -8.36
CA THR A 61 -4.82 -5.40 -8.70
C THR A 61 -5.57 -6.72 -8.93
N LYS A 62 -4.88 -7.85 -9.09
CA LYS A 62 -5.54 -9.15 -9.21
C LYS A 62 -6.30 -9.48 -7.92
N LYS A 63 -7.51 -10.02 -8.11
CA LYS A 63 -8.35 -10.52 -7.02
C LYS A 63 -7.77 -11.84 -6.52
N ARG A 64 -7.63 -11.98 -5.21
CA ARG A 64 -7.19 -13.25 -4.59
C ARG A 64 -8.36 -14.23 -4.53
N GLU A 65 -8.08 -15.53 -4.59
CA GLU A 65 -9.13 -16.58 -4.64
C GLU A 65 -10.12 -16.49 -3.47
N ASN A 66 -9.64 -16.17 -2.27
CA ASN A 66 -10.44 -16.08 -1.04
C ASN A 66 -10.81 -14.64 -0.63
N GLU A 67 -10.76 -13.68 -1.56
CA GLU A 67 -11.04 -12.27 -1.28
C GLU A 67 -12.43 -11.88 -1.79
N SER A 68 -13.26 -11.24 -0.94
CA SER A 68 -14.55 -10.69 -1.37
C SER A 68 -14.36 -9.45 -2.25
N ASN A 69 -15.37 -9.08 -3.05
CA ASN A 69 -15.30 -7.85 -3.87
C ASN A 69 -15.07 -6.60 -3.00
N THR A 70 -15.68 -6.53 -1.81
CA THR A 70 -15.50 -5.43 -0.87
C THR A 70 -14.07 -5.37 -0.32
N THR A 71 -13.49 -6.52 0.04
CA THR A 71 -12.12 -6.59 0.55
C THR A 71 -11.11 -6.25 -0.54
N HIS A 72 -11.34 -6.74 -1.76
CA HIS A 72 -10.54 -6.43 -2.95
C HIS A 72 -10.53 -4.93 -3.25
N TYR A 73 -11.72 -4.33 -3.31
CA TYR A 73 -11.91 -2.87 -3.46
C TYR A 73 -11.16 -2.10 -2.39
N SER A 74 -11.35 -2.47 -1.12
CA SER A 74 -10.74 -1.79 0.02
C SER A 74 -9.21 -1.89 0.01
N ARG A 75 -8.66 -3.07 -0.32
CA ARG A 75 -7.21 -3.31 -0.41
C ARG A 75 -6.55 -2.46 -1.49
N ILE A 76 -7.14 -2.41 -2.69
CA ILE A 76 -6.54 -1.70 -3.83
C ILE A 76 -6.66 -0.19 -3.66
N ASN A 77 -7.86 0.31 -3.32
CA ASN A 77 -8.07 1.75 -3.17
C ASN A 77 -7.40 2.29 -1.89
N GLY A 78 -7.27 1.46 -0.85
CA GLY A 78 -6.61 1.83 0.41
C GLY A 78 -5.12 2.15 0.27
N ILE A 79 -4.41 1.53 -0.68
CA ILE A 79 -2.98 1.81 -0.91
C ILE A 79 -2.75 2.95 -1.92
N LYS A 80 -3.74 3.30 -2.72
CA LYS A 80 -3.59 4.30 -3.79
C LYS A 80 -3.05 5.64 -3.28
N GLN A 81 -3.55 6.12 -2.14
CA GLN A 81 -3.08 7.37 -1.53
C GLN A 81 -1.61 7.30 -1.10
N PHE A 82 -1.15 6.13 -0.67
CA PHE A 82 0.26 5.90 -0.35
C PHE A 82 1.13 5.89 -1.62
N LEU A 83 0.67 5.26 -2.71
CA LEU A 83 1.38 5.29 -4.00
C LEU A 83 1.48 6.72 -4.56
N ILE A 84 0.43 7.53 -4.43
CA ILE A 84 0.46 8.94 -4.79
C ILE A 84 1.47 9.72 -3.93
N TYR A 85 1.51 9.44 -2.62
CA TYR A 85 2.50 10.03 -1.72
C TYR A 85 3.94 9.71 -2.16
N LEU A 86 4.24 8.45 -2.45
CA LEU A 86 5.55 8.03 -2.95
C LEU A 86 5.90 8.69 -4.30
N SER A 87 4.94 8.74 -5.23
CA SER A 87 5.13 9.39 -6.54
C SER A 87 5.47 10.87 -6.39
N LYS A 88 4.75 11.60 -5.52
CA LYS A 88 5.04 13.02 -5.23
C LYS A 88 6.41 13.24 -4.59
N LYS A 89 6.92 12.26 -3.85
CA LYS A 89 8.25 12.29 -3.24
C LYS A 89 9.38 11.94 -4.24
N GLY A 90 9.03 11.57 -5.48
CA GLY A 90 9.98 11.29 -6.56
C GLY A 90 10.33 9.81 -6.73
N TYR A 91 9.65 8.89 -6.05
CA TYR A 91 9.86 7.46 -6.27
C TYR A 91 9.28 7.01 -7.62
N ASN A 92 9.95 6.04 -8.25
CA ASN A 92 9.46 5.39 -9.45
C ASN A 92 8.36 4.37 -9.10
N VAL A 93 7.15 4.88 -8.87
CA VAL A 93 5.97 4.07 -8.50
C VAL A 93 4.84 4.28 -9.48
N PHE A 94 4.20 3.18 -9.87
CA PHE A 94 3.02 3.18 -10.70
C PHE A 94 1.77 3.29 -9.81
N VAL A 95 1.04 4.39 -9.94
CA VAL A 95 -0.21 4.59 -9.21
C VAL A 95 -1.31 3.73 -9.83
N THR A 96 -1.86 2.80 -9.05
CA THR A 96 -2.95 1.93 -9.50
C THR A 96 -4.21 2.74 -9.84
N ARG A 97 -4.93 2.31 -10.88
CA ARG A 97 -6.24 2.89 -11.21
C ARG A 97 -7.27 2.49 -10.16
N ASP A 98 -8.31 3.30 -9.99
CA ASP A 98 -9.43 2.91 -9.13
C ASP A 98 -10.11 1.69 -9.74
N ILE A 99 -10.39 0.70 -8.90
CA ILE A 99 -11.27 -0.40 -9.27
C ILE A 99 -12.69 -0.05 -8.83
N SER A 100 -13.65 -0.16 -9.74
CA SER A 100 -15.07 0.03 -9.42
C SER A 100 -15.57 -1.15 -8.61
N PHE A 101 -16.42 -0.90 -7.60
CA PHE A 101 -17.22 -1.94 -6.99
C PHE A 101 -18.20 -2.47 -8.05
N ARG A 102 -17.98 -3.69 -8.54
CA ARG A 102 -18.85 -4.35 -9.53
C ARG A 102 -19.42 -5.63 -8.94
#